data_AF-A0A838MV18-F1
#
_entry.id   AF-A0A838MV18-F1
#
_cell.length_a   1.000
_cell.length_b   1.000
_cell.length_c   1.000
_cell.angle_alpha   90.00
_cell.angle_beta   90.00
_cell.angle_gamma   90.00
#
_symmetry.space_group_name_H-M   'P 1'
#
loop_
_entity.id
_entity.type
_entity.pdbx_description
1 polymer ?
#
loop_
_entity_poly.entity_id
_entity_poly.type
_entity_poly.pdbx_seq_one_letter_code
_entity_poly.pdbx_strand_id
1 'polypeptide(L)'
;MPVVLVLLSLILCAPAFGQEPSKRGTKSGVLPPLVERTQVLELPKPRFNRPKLMLQCALKLAEEYVKKEKIDLSSYYLREVRLIQYGGTNDVKEPRWFLWWVNINGALGDYVELTVSMEGKVTQHPSM
;
A
#
# COMPACT_ATOMS: atom_id res chain seq x y z
N MET A 1 -55.99 -9.17 18.68
CA MET A 1 -56.12 -8.05 19.65
C MET A 1 -55.60 -8.55 20.98
N PRO A 2 -54.66 -7.87 21.65
CA PRO A 2 -53.69 -6.86 21.21
C PRO A 2 -52.26 -7.40 21.52
N VAL A 3 -51.10 -6.78 21.28
CA VAL A 3 -50.64 -5.44 21.60
C VAL A 3 -49.41 -5.15 20.71
N VAL A 4 -49.54 -4.07 19.96
CA VAL A 4 -48.48 -3.28 19.32
C VAL A 4 -47.58 -2.65 20.40
N LEU A 5 -46.38 -2.21 20.03
CA LEU A 5 -45.32 -1.55 20.83
C LEU A 5 -44.31 -2.57 21.40
N VAL A 6 -43.02 -2.49 21.06
CA VAL A 6 -42.18 -1.31 21.29
C VAL A 6 -41.32 -0.98 20.08
N LEU A 7 -41.63 0.18 19.49
CA LEU A 7 -40.75 0.97 18.65
C LEU A 7 -39.61 1.52 19.52
N LEU A 8 -38.43 1.64 18.92
CA LEU A 8 -37.51 2.76 19.15
C LEU A 8 -36.82 2.85 20.53
N SER A 9 -35.59 2.37 20.63
CA SER A 9 -34.47 3.14 21.21
C SER A 9 -33.23 2.26 21.31
N LEU A 10 -32.20 2.60 20.55
CA LEU A 10 -30.77 2.61 20.92
C LEU A 10 -29.93 2.89 19.65
N ILE A 11 -30.33 3.94 18.92
CA ILE A 11 -29.37 4.73 18.16
C ILE A 11 -28.80 5.71 19.17
N LEU A 12 -27.54 5.54 19.57
CA LEU A 12 -26.59 6.53 20.13
C LEU A 12 -25.55 5.85 21.02
N CYS A 13 -24.68 5.05 20.41
CA CYS A 13 -23.31 4.89 20.91
C CYS A 13 -22.37 5.57 19.92
N ALA A 14 -22.44 6.89 19.84
CA ALA A 14 -21.25 7.63 19.48
C ALA A 14 -20.31 7.52 20.69
N PRO A 15 -19.09 6.99 20.57
CA PRO A 15 -18.10 7.25 21.59
C PRO A 15 -17.92 8.78 21.60
N ALA A 16 -18.42 9.42 22.65
CA ALA A 16 -18.06 10.77 22.99
C ALA A 16 -16.55 10.73 23.24
N PHE A 17 -15.76 11.00 22.20
CA PHE A 17 -14.35 11.30 22.33
C PHE A 17 -14.28 12.66 23.01
N GLY A 18 -14.45 12.65 24.33
CA GLY A 18 -14.14 13.77 25.19
C GLY A 18 -12.66 14.02 25.07
N GLN A 19 -12.27 14.94 24.19
CA GLN A 19 -10.97 15.57 24.33
C GLN A 19 -11.02 16.34 25.63
N GLU A 20 -10.42 15.75 26.66
CA GLU A 20 -9.99 16.49 27.84
C GLU A 20 -9.25 17.73 27.32
N PRO A 21 -9.63 18.96 27.70
CA PRO A 21 -8.82 20.12 27.40
C PRO A 21 -7.51 19.92 28.14
N SER A 22 -6.52 19.39 27.42
CA SER A 22 -5.13 19.38 27.81
C SER A 22 -4.85 20.77 28.37
N LYS A 23 -4.58 20.83 29.68
CA LYS A 23 -4.02 22.02 30.34
C LYS A 23 -2.67 22.26 29.68
N ARG A 24 -2.73 22.89 28.51
CA ARG A 24 -1.59 23.34 27.74
C ARG A 24 -1.05 24.48 28.57
N GLY A 25 -0.05 24.16 29.39
CA GLY A 25 0.77 25.15 30.04
C GLY A 25 1.15 26.19 28.99
N THR A 26 0.95 27.45 29.35
CA THR A 26 1.29 28.64 28.58
C THR A 26 2.78 28.58 28.21
N LYS A 27 3.09 27.90 27.10
CA LYS A 27 4.32 28.11 26.35
C LYS A 27 3.92 28.99 25.18
N SER A 28 4.24 30.27 25.39
CA SER A 28 4.41 31.34 24.42
C SER A 28 4.10 30.97 22.98
N GLY A 29 3.12 31.66 22.39
CA GLY A 29 2.75 31.53 20.99
C GLY A 29 3.96 31.72 20.09
N VAL A 30 4.48 30.61 19.57
CA VAL A 30 5.31 30.59 18.39
C VAL A 30 4.37 30.17 17.26
N LEU A 31 3.95 31.15 16.45
CA LEU A 31 3.37 30.86 15.15
C LEU A 31 4.31 29.89 14.42
N PRO A 32 3.79 28.83 13.76
CA PRO A 32 4.65 28.03 12.89
C PRO A 32 5.37 28.98 11.94
N PRO A 33 6.68 28.81 11.70
CA PRO A 33 7.45 29.70 10.83
C PRO A 33 6.70 29.88 9.52
N LEU A 34 6.46 31.13 9.13
CA LEU A 34 5.94 31.45 7.81
C LEU A 34 6.93 30.86 6.81
N VAL A 35 6.54 29.75 6.16
CA VAL A 35 7.38 29.10 5.15
C VAL A 35 7.58 30.10 4.02
N GLU A 36 8.74 30.73 3.98
CA GLU A 36 9.09 31.67 2.92
C GLU A 36 9.22 30.91 1.60
N ARG A 37 8.82 31.54 0.48
CA ARG A 37 8.85 30.91 -0.86
C ARG A 37 10.23 30.34 -1.22
N THR A 38 11.29 30.94 -0.70
CA THR A 38 12.68 30.48 -0.80
C THR A 38 12.88 29.09 -0.22
N GLN A 39 12.30 28.79 0.94
CA GLN A 39 12.39 27.46 1.58
C GLN A 39 11.66 26.37 0.76
N VAL A 40 10.62 26.74 0.01
CA VAL A 40 9.92 25.82 -0.90
C VAL A 40 10.76 25.51 -2.14
N LEU A 41 11.52 26.48 -2.64
CA LEU A 41 12.41 26.30 -3.80
C LEU A 41 13.65 25.46 -3.49
N GLU A 42 14.06 25.42 -2.23
CA GLU A 42 15.17 24.60 -1.73
C GLU A 42 14.79 23.14 -1.48
N LEU A 43 13.50 22.79 -1.58
CA LEU A 43 13.08 21.39 -1.43
C LEU A 43 13.77 20.53 -2.50
N PRO A 44 14.29 19.34 -2.12
CA PRO A 44 14.88 18.42 -3.08
C PRO A 44 13.88 18.15 -4.20
N LYS A 45 14.25 18.49 -5.43
CA LYS A 45 13.40 18.19 -6.59
C LYS A 45 13.24 16.67 -6.66
N PRO A 46 11.99 16.15 -6.68
CA PRO A 46 11.78 14.72 -6.79
C PRO A 46 12.42 14.23 -8.10
N ARG A 47 13.40 13.35 -7.97
CA ARG A 47 14.02 12.65 -9.10
C ARG A 47 13.04 11.57 -9.54
N PHE A 48 12.05 11.95 -10.35
CA PHE A 48 11.13 11.00 -10.96
C PHE A 48 11.87 10.22 -12.04
N ASN A 49 12.53 9.13 -11.64
CA ASN A 49 13.06 8.17 -12.58
C ASN A 49 11.88 7.37 -13.14
N ARG A 50 11.50 7.69 -14.38
CA ARG A 50 10.50 6.92 -15.12
C ARG A 50 10.99 5.46 -15.19
N PRO A 51 10.15 4.47 -14.83
CA PRO A 51 10.53 3.07 -14.96
C PRO A 51 10.82 2.76 -16.43
N LYS A 52 11.94 2.07 -16.69
CA LYS A 52 12.34 1.65 -18.05
C LYS A 52 11.35 0.64 -18.62
N LEU A 53 10.83 -0.24 -17.77
CA LEU A 53 9.84 -1.24 -18.10
C LEU A 53 8.43 -0.72 -17.75
N MET A 54 7.54 -0.71 -18.73
CA MET A 54 6.14 -0.35 -18.49
C MET A 54 5.43 -1.44 -17.67
N LEU A 55 4.47 -1.02 -16.83
CA LEU A 55 3.63 -1.92 -16.03
C LEU A 55 2.98 -3.02 -16.88
N GLN A 56 2.44 -2.68 -18.05
CA GLN A 56 1.82 -3.67 -18.95
C GLN A 56 2.81 -4.74 -19.43
N CYS A 57 4.05 -4.37 -19.70
CA CYS A 57 5.10 -5.33 -20.07
C CYS A 57 5.48 -6.22 -18.87
N ALA A 58 5.58 -5.63 -17.67
CA ALA A 58 5.85 -6.39 -16.45
C ALA A 58 4.74 -7.42 -16.14
N LEU A 59 3.48 -7.04 -16.33
CA LEU A 59 2.34 -7.95 -16.17
C LEU A 59 2.40 -9.12 -17.16
N LYS A 60 2.69 -8.85 -18.45
CA LYS A 60 2.86 -9.91 -19.44
C LYS A 60 3.98 -10.88 -19.07
N LEU A 61 5.14 -10.37 -18.65
CA LEU A 61 6.26 -11.20 -18.20
C LEU A 61 5.89 -12.05 -16.98
N ALA A 62 5.15 -11.47 -16.03
CA ALA A 62 4.67 -12.20 -14.86
C ALA A 62 3.69 -13.32 -15.23
N GLU A 63 2.73 -13.05 -16.13
CA GLU A 63 1.79 -14.06 -16.63
C GLU A 63 2.49 -15.19 -17.42
N GLU A 64 3.48 -14.84 -18.24
CA GLU A 64 4.30 -15.83 -18.94
C GLU A 64 5.08 -16.71 -17.96
N TYR A 65 5.64 -16.11 -16.92
CA TYR A 65 6.32 -16.83 -15.85
C TYR A 65 5.37 -17.79 -15.10
N VAL A 66 4.18 -17.31 -14.72
CA VAL A 66 3.14 -18.14 -14.07
C VAL A 66 2.79 -19.35 -14.93
N LYS A 67 2.59 -19.16 -16.24
CA LYS A 67 2.30 -20.26 -17.17
C LYS A 67 3.47 -21.24 -17.28
N LYS A 68 4.70 -20.73 -17.36
CA LYS A 68 5.92 -21.52 -17.50
C LYS A 68 6.17 -22.39 -16.26
N GLU A 69 6.05 -21.80 -15.07
CA GLU A 69 6.26 -22.47 -13.79
C GLU A 69 5.03 -23.26 -13.32
N LYS A 70 3.94 -23.24 -14.11
CA LYS A 70 2.67 -23.94 -13.83
C LYS A 70 2.07 -23.56 -12.48
N ILE A 71 2.18 -22.29 -12.11
CA ILE A 71 1.55 -21.74 -10.91
C ILE A 71 0.04 -21.64 -11.19
N ASP A 72 -0.78 -22.32 -10.40
CA ASP A 72 -2.23 -22.25 -10.52
C ASP A 72 -2.75 -20.97 -9.85
N LEU A 73 -3.18 -20.01 -10.67
CA LEU A 73 -3.79 -18.75 -10.20
C LEU A 73 -5.32 -18.71 -10.38
N SER A 74 -5.98 -19.84 -10.67
CA SER A 74 -7.41 -19.88 -10.99
C SER A 74 -8.32 -19.36 -9.86
N SER A 75 -7.94 -19.59 -8.60
CA SER A 75 -8.62 -19.08 -7.41
C SER A 75 -8.07 -17.75 -6.89
N TYR A 76 -7.08 -17.19 -7.58
CA TYR A 76 -6.38 -15.98 -7.16
C TYR A 76 -6.84 -14.78 -7.98
N TYR A 77 -6.73 -13.59 -7.39
CA TYR A 77 -6.85 -12.33 -8.12
C TYR A 77 -5.67 -11.43 -7.79
N LEU A 78 -5.31 -10.60 -8.77
CA LEU A 78 -4.24 -9.62 -8.60
C LEU A 78 -4.74 -8.50 -7.66
N ARG A 79 -4.15 -8.44 -6.46
CA ARG A 79 -4.54 -7.50 -5.41
C ARG A 79 -3.78 -6.19 -5.50
N GLU A 80 -2.48 -6.26 -5.74
CA GLU A 80 -1.62 -5.07 -5.74
C GLU A 80 -0.56 -5.14 -6.83
N VAL A 81 -0.33 -3.98 -7.47
CA VAL A 81 0.86 -3.75 -8.28
C VAL A 81 1.46 -2.39 -7.97
N ARG A 82 2.75 -2.35 -7.67
CA ARG A 82 3.47 -1.09 -7.37
C ARG A 82 4.93 -1.13 -7.80
N LEU A 83 5.50 0.03 -8.04
CA LEU A 83 6.94 0.19 -8.27
C LEU A 83 7.64 0.30 -6.91
N ILE A 84 8.57 -0.62 -6.63
CA ILE A 84 9.33 -0.67 -5.37
C ILE A 84 10.82 -0.45 -5.62
N GLN A 85 11.55 -0.10 -4.56
CA GLN A 85 13.02 -0.08 -4.53
C GLN A 85 13.49 -1.37 -3.86
N TYR A 86 13.97 -2.34 -4.66
CA TYR A 86 14.35 -3.68 -4.22
C TYR A 86 15.85 -3.77 -3.92
N GLY A 87 16.22 -4.42 -2.82
CA GLY A 87 17.61 -4.56 -2.35
C GLY A 87 17.73 -4.39 -0.84
N GLY A 88 18.83 -4.86 -0.25
CA GLY A 88 19.11 -4.69 1.17
C GLY A 88 19.41 -3.23 1.54
N THR A 89 19.48 -2.95 2.85
CA THR A 89 19.78 -1.60 3.37
C THR A 89 21.12 -1.04 2.86
N ASN A 90 22.07 -1.93 2.58
CA ASN A 90 23.43 -1.59 2.15
C ASN A 90 23.64 -1.75 0.63
N ASP A 91 22.65 -2.24 -0.11
CA ASP A 91 22.78 -2.49 -1.55
C ASP A 91 22.27 -1.29 -2.36
N VAL A 92 22.77 -1.16 -3.59
CA VAL A 92 22.18 -0.25 -4.57
C VAL A 92 20.76 -0.74 -4.86
N LYS A 93 19.77 0.03 -4.40
CA LYS A 93 18.37 -0.31 -4.64
C LYS A 93 18.04 -0.23 -6.12
N GLU A 94 17.42 -1.28 -6.62
CA GLU A 94 17.00 -1.38 -8.00
C GLU A 94 15.47 -1.21 -8.06
N PRO A 95 14.94 -0.32 -8.92
CA PRO A 95 13.50 -0.23 -9.10
C PRO A 95 12.95 -1.54 -9.68
N ARG A 96 11.87 -2.09 -9.11
CA ARG A 96 11.19 -3.29 -9.61
C ARG A 96 9.68 -3.14 -9.56
N TRP A 97 8.99 -3.79 -10.49
CA TRP A 97 7.55 -3.98 -10.34
C TRP A 97 7.30 -5.12 -9.35
N PHE A 98 6.53 -4.84 -8.30
CA PHE A 98 6.03 -5.81 -7.35
C PHE A 98 4.58 -6.13 -7.71
N LEU A 99 4.25 -7.42 -7.82
CA LEU A 99 2.93 -7.92 -8.17
C LEU A 99 2.50 -8.97 -7.14
N TRP A 100 1.30 -8.82 -6.62
CA TRP A 100 0.80 -9.65 -5.53
C TRP A 100 -0.60 -10.18 -5.84
N TRP A 101 -0.70 -11.52 -5.92
CA TRP A 101 -1.95 -12.25 -6.08
C TRP A 101 -2.34 -12.89 -4.75
N VAL A 102 -3.62 -12.81 -4.42
CA VAL A 102 -4.15 -13.43 -3.20
C VAL A 102 -5.31 -14.38 -3.53
N ASN A 103 -5.44 -15.45 -2.77
CA ASN A 103 -6.54 -16.39 -2.89
C ASN A 103 -7.74 -15.91 -2.04
N ILE A 104 -8.93 -15.83 -2.63
CA ILE A 104 -10.15 -15.40 -1.93
C ILE A 104 -10.55 -16.40 -0.84
N ASN A 105 -10.33 -17.68 -1.11
CA ASN A 105 -10.76 -18.80 -0.25
C ASN A 105 -9.57 -19.51 0.41
N GLY A 106 -8.37 -18.95 0.29
CA GLY A 106 -7.14 -19.54 0.79
C GLY A 106 -6.98 -19.39 2.30
N ALA A 107 -6.06 -20.19 2.86
CA ALA A 107 -5.60 -19.98 4.23
C ALA A 107 -4.89 -18.63 4.37
N LEU A 108 -4.75 -18.15 5.61
CA LEU A 108 -3.88 -17.00 5.88
C LEU A 108 -2.46 -17.33 5.40
N GLY A 109 -1.89 -16.52 4.50
CA GLY A 109 -0.58 -16.80 3.90
C GLY A 109 -0.65 -17.37 2.47
N ASP A 110 -1.85 -17.69 1.97
CA ASP A 110 -2.00 -18.22 0.61
C ASP A 110 -2.00 -17.09 -0.45
N TYR A 111 -0.79 -16.75 -0.90
CA TYR A 111 -0.56 -15.71 -1.89
C TYR A 111 0.64 -16.03 -2.80
N VAL A 112 0.68 -15.36 -3.94
CA VAL A 112 1.83 -15.40 -4.86
C VAL A 112 2.39 -13.99 -5.02
N GLU A 113 3.67 -13.85 -4.69
CA GLU A 113 4.41 -12.60 -4.85
C GLU A 113 5.46 -12.75 -5.95
N LEU A 114 5.38 -11.89 -6.95
CA LEU A 114 6.37 -11.79 -8.02
C LEU A 114 6.98 -10.41 -8.04
N THR A 115 8.27 -10.36 -8.38
CA THR A 115 8.95 -9.12 -8.76
C THR A 115 9.49 -9.21 -10.17
N VAL A 116 9.39 -8.11 -10.92
CA VAL A 116 9.95 -7.98 -12.27
C VAL A 116 10.96 -6.84 -12.28
N SER A 117 12.21 -7.17 -12.60
CA SER A 117 13.30 -6.20 -12.73
C SER A 117 13.06 -5.27 -13.92
N MET A 118 13.73 -4.11 -13.97
CA MET A 118 13.59 -3.20 -15.12
C MET A 118 14.14 -3.79 -16.43
N GLU A 119 14.96 -4.83 -16.33
CA GLU A 119 15.53 -5.63 -17.43
C GLU A 119 14.64 -6.84 -17.78
N GLY A 120 13.49 -6.99 -17.12
CA GLY A 120 12.49 -8.01 -17.42
C GLY A 120 12.71 -9.36 -16.73
N LYS A 121 13.62 -9.45 -15.76
CA LYS A 121 13.80 -10.68 -14.99
C LYS A 121 12.68 -10.83 -13.96
N VAL A 122 11.96 -11.96 -14.02
CA VAL A 122 10.93 -12.32 -13.03
C VAL A 122 11.55 -13.10 -11.87
N THR A 123 11.09 -12.87 -10.65
CA THR A 123 11.51 -13.60 -9.45
C THR A 123 10.30 -13.80 -8.56
N GLN A 124 10.00 -15.05 -8.21
CA GLN A 124 8.99 -15.42 -7.22
C GLN A 124 9.57 -15.36 -5.82
N HIS A 125 8.81 -14.80 -4.88
CA HIS A 125 9.12 -14.81 -3.46
C HIS A 125 8.33 -15.91 -2.74
N PRO A 126 8.90 -16.53 -1.71
CA PRO A 126 8.20 -17.56 -0.95
C PRO A 126 7.00 -16.95 -0.22
N SER A 127 5.86 -17.66 -0.24
CA SER A 127 4.73 -17.39 0.66
C SER A 127 5.10 -17.82 2.07
N MET A 128 4.97 -16.92 3.05
CA MET A 128 5.12 -17.23 4.48
C MET A 128 3.91 -17.96 5.06
#